data_AF-A0A436W558-F1
#
_entry.id   AF-A0A436W558-F1
#
_cell.length_a   1.000
_cell.length_b   1.000
_cell.length_c   1.000
_cell.angle_alpha   90.00
_cell.angle_beta   90.00
_cell.angle_gamma   90.00
#
_symmetry.space_group_name_H-M   'P 1'
#
loop_
_entity.id
_entity.type
_entity.pdbx_description
1 polymer ?
#
loop_
_entity_poly.entity_id
_entity_poly.type
_entity_poly.pdbx_seq_one_letter_code
_entity_poly.pdbx_strand_id
1 'polypeptide(L)'
;MALEDVLRLVHVLGSTVLFGTGIGIAFFMAMAVRTRDPRIIAHVAGIVVVADTIFTATAVMLQPLTGYGLARVVGWPLNEGWILLSL
;
A
#
# COMPACT_ATOMS: atom_id res chain seq x y z
N MET A 1 -10.23 23.52 6.11
CA MET A 1 -9.42 22.29 6.19
C MET A 1 -8.03 22.64 5.70
N ALA A 2 -7.03 22.58 6.56
CA ALA A 2 -5.67 22.90 6.16
C ALA A 2 -5.19 21.81 5.18
N LEU A 3 -4.42 22.15 4.16
CA LEU A 3 -3.88 21.18 3.18
C LEU A 3 -3.23 19.95 3.86
N GLU A 4 -2.62 20.18 5.03
CA GLU A 4 -2.09 19.14 5.92
C GLU A 4 -3.12 18.05 6.26
N ASP A 5 -4.35 18.43 6.65
CA ASP A 5 -5.39 17.49 7.08
C ASP A 5 -5.77 16.54 5.94
N VAL A 6 -5.90 17.09 4.72
CA VAL A 6 -6.26 16.31 3.53
C VAL A 6 -5.11 15.38 3.15
N LEU A 7 -3.87 15.86 3.14
CA LEU A 7 -2.70 15.04 2.84
C LEU A 7 -2.55 13.91 3.86
N ARG A 8 -2.68 14.21 5.16
CA ARG A 8 -2.61 13.22 6.24
C ARG A 8 -3.72 12.18 6.09
N LEU A 9 -4.95 12.61 5.80
CA LEU A 9 -6.07 11.71 5.59
C LEU A 9 -5.81 10.75 4.41
N VAL A 10 -5.43 11.28 3.24
CA VAL A 10 -5.17 10.46 2.05
C VAL A 10 -3.99 9.51 2.29
N HIS A 11 -2.93 9.99 2.94
CA HIS A 11 -1.76 9.17 3.25
C HIS A 11 -2.13 7.99 4.17
N VAL A 12 -2.81 8.25 5.28
CA VAL A 12 -3.23 7.23 6.25
C VAL A 12 -4.28 6.26 5.67
N LEU A 13 -5.24 6.76 4.88
CA LEU A 13 -6.19 5.88 4.21
C LEU A 13 -5.50 4.99 3.17
N GLY A 14 -4.60 5.55 2.37
CA GLY A 14 -3.85 4.76 1.39
C GLY A 14 -2.94 3.72 2.06
N SER A 15 -2.33 4.03 3.20
CA SER A 15 -1.46 3.09 3.91
C SER A 15 -2.26 1.97 4.58
N THR A 16 -3.42 2.28 5.16
CA THR A 16 -4.32 1.26 5.73
C THR A 16 -4.91 0.34 4.66
N VAL A 17 -5.30 0.89 3.50
CA VAL A 17 -5.73 0.09 2.33
C VAL A 17 -4.59 -0.82 1.89
N LEU A 18 -3.41 -0.28 1.59
CA LEU A 18 -2.25 -1.05 1.13
C LEU A 18 -1.90 -2.20 2.10
N PHE A 19 -1.80 -1.88 3.39
CA PHE A 19 -1.45 -2.86 4.41
C PHE A 19 -2.54 -3.93 4.57
N GLY A 20 -3.81 -3.51 4.66
CA GLY A 20 -4.94 -4.41 4.81
C GLY A 20 -5.13 -5.34 3.61
N THR A 21 -5.04 -4.81 2.39
CA THR A 21 -5.14 -5.61 1.17
C THR A 21 -3.95 -6.55 1.06
N GLY A 22 -2.74 -6.08 1.34
CA GLY A 22 -1.52 -6.90 1.30
C GLY A 22 -1.60 -8.11 2.24
N ILE A 23 -2.06 -7.93 3.48
CA ILE A 23 -2.27 -9.04 4.41
C ILE A 23 -3.36 -9.99 3.90
N GLY A 24 -4.50 -9.46 3.46
CA GLY A 24 -5.63 -10.26 3.01
C GLY A 24 -5.28 -11.15 1.81
N ILE A 25 -4.65 -10.59 0.77
CA ILE A 25 -4.27 -11.33 -0.43
C ILE A 25 -3.15 -12.33 -0.13
N ALA A 26 -2.19 -12.01 0.73
CA ALA A 26 -1.16 -12.95 1.17
C ALA A 26 -1.77 -14.14 1.92
N PHE A 27 -2.75 -13.88 2.81
CA PHE A 27 -3.50 -14.93 3.48
C PHE A 27 -4.23 -15.83 2.48
N PHE A 28 -4.98 -15.26 1.53
CA PHE A 28 -5.69 -16.05 0.51
C PHE A 28 -4.74 -16.88 -0.35
N MET A 29 -3.62 -16.31 -0.77
CA MET A 29 -2.61 -17.04 -1.53
C MET A 29 -2.00 -18.18 -0.70
N ALA A 30 -1.70 -17.95 0.58
CA ALA A 30 -1.20 -18.99 1.48
C ALA A 30 -2.23 -20.12 1.68
N MET A 31 -3.53 -19.79 1.77
CA MET A 31 -4.60 -20.80 1.83
C MET A 31 -4.72 -21.57 0.52
N ALA A 32 -4.61 -20.91 -0.63
CA ALA A 32 -4.62 -21.56 -1.94
C ALA A 32 -3.45 -22.53 -2.10
N VAL A 33 -2.22 -22.13 -1.73
CA VAL A 33 -1.03 -22.98 -1.79
C VAL A 33 -1.17 -24.24 -0.91
N ARG A 34 -1.82 -24.12 0.26
CA ARG A 34 -2.07 -25.28 1.15
C ARG A 34 -2.94 -26.36 0.51
N THR A 35 -3.78 -26.03 -0.47
CA THR A 35 -4.61 -27.02 -1.17
C THR A 35 -3.78 -28.00 -2.01
N ARG A 36 -2.56 -27.61 -2.41
CA ARG A 36 -1.72 -28.33 -3.38
C ARG A 36 -2.41 -28.60 -4.73
N ASP A 37 -3.50 -27.88 -5.05
CA ASP A 37 -4.18 -27.94 -6.33
C ASP A 37 -3.77 -26.75 -7.21
N PRO A 38 -3.05 -26.99 -8.33
CA PRO A 38 -2.63 -25.92 -9.24
C PRO A 38 -3.78 -25.08 -9.80
N ARG A 39 -4.98 -25.65 -9.96
CA ARG A 39 -6.15 -24.94 -10.49
C ARG A 39 -6.65 -23.88 -9.52
N ILE A 40 -6.71 -24.22 -8.23
CA ILE A 40 -7.12 -23.29 -7.17
C ILE A 40 -6.07 -22.19 -7.02
N ILE A 41 -4.78 -22.57 -7.01
CA ILE A 41 -3.67 -21.62 -6.91
C ILE A 41 -3.71 -20.62 -8.07
N ALA A 42 -3.88 -21.09 -9.32
CA ALA A 42 -3.94 -20.21 -10.48
C ALA A 42 -5.13 -19.25 -10.44
N HIS A 43 -6.31 -19.73 -10.02
CA HIS A 43 -7.50 -18.90 -9.90
C HIS A 43 -7.32 -17.79 -8.84
N VAL A 44 -6.83 -18.15 -7.65
CA VAL A 44 -6.58 -17.17 -6.57
C VAL A 44 -5.47 -16.20 -6.97
N ALA A 45 -4.38 -16.68 -7.57
CA ALA A 45 -3.31 -15.83 -8.07
C ALA A 45 -3.81 -14.79 -9.10
N GLY A 46 -4.75 -15.17 -9.97
CA GLY A 46 -5.40 -14.22 -10.88
C GLY A 46 -6.10 -13.07 -10.15
N ILE A 47 -6.81 -13.36 -9.05
CA ILE A 47 -7.44 -12.34 -8.20
C ILE A 47 -6.37 -11.48 -7.50
N VAL A 48 -5.29 -12.09 -7.01
CA VAL A 48 -4.17 -11.38 -6.38
C VAL A 48 -3.53 -10.38 -7.35
N VAL A 49 -3.29 -10.76 -8.60
CA VAL A 49 -2.72 -9.85 -9.62
C VAL A 49 -3.62 -8.63 -9.84
N VAL A 50 -4.94 -8.83 -9.92
CA VAL A 50 -5.90 -7.71 -10.06
C VAL A 50 -5.86 -6.83 -8.82
N ALA A 51 -5.86 -7.41 -7.63
CA ALA A 51 -5.80 -6.67 -6.37
C ALA A 51 -4.50 -5.86 -6.25
N ASP A 52 -3.35 -6.44 -6.57
CA ASP A 52 -2.06 -5.75 -6.55
C ASP A 52 -2.00 -4.63 -7.59
N THR A 53 -2.58 -4.83 -8.77
CA THR A 53 -2.63 -3.78 -9.80
C THR A 53 -3.48 -2.59 -9.34
N ILE A 54 -4.59 -2.84 -8.65
CA ILE A 54 -5.50 -1.76 -8.23
C ILE A 54 -5.02 -1.09 -6.94
N PHE A 55 -4.64 -1.85 -5.93
CA PHE A 55 -4.34 -1.32 -4.60
C PHE A 55 -2.85 -1.08 -4.41
N THR A 56 -2.02 -2.07 -4.70
CA THR A 56 -0.57 -2.00 -4.47
C THR A 56 0.09 -1.00 -5.43
N ALA A 57 -0.16 -1.10 -6.74
CA ALA A 57 0.45 -0.20 -7.71
C ALA A 57 -0.01 1.26 -7.52
N THR A 58 -1.29 1.48 -7.23
CA THR A 58 -1.81 2.83 -6.94
C THR A 58 -1.18 3.39 -5.66
N ALA A 59 -1.05 2.58 -4.61
CA ALA A 59 -0.42 3.01 -3.36
C ALA A 59 1.08 3.28 -3.53
N VAL A 60 1.81 2.48 -4.32
CA VAL A 60 3.23 2.72 -4.66
C VAL A 60 3.44 4.11 -5.26
N MET A 61 2.47 4.64 -6.02
CA MET A 61 2.55 5.99 -6.57
C MET A 61 2.05 7.06 -5.57
N LEU A 62 0.91 6.81 -4.91
CA LEU A 62 0.29 7.81 -4.04
C LEU A 62 1.00 7.98 -2.69
N GLN A 63 1.59 6.91 -2.13
CA GLN A 63 2.22 6.95 -0.82
C GLN A 63 3.47 7.86 -0.79
N PRO A 64 4.43 7.76 -1.72
CA PRO A 64 5.57 8.68 -1.76
C PRO A 64 5.13 10.12 -2.04
N LEU A 65 4.15 10.33 -2.92
CA LEU A 65 3.65 11.66 -3.26
C LEU A 65 3.01 12.35 -2.04
N THR A 66 2.14 11.63 -1.32
CA THR A 66 1.45 12.15 -0.14
C THR A 66 2.38 12.26 1.07
N GLY A 67 3.31 11.32 1.25
CA GLY A 67 4.33 11.35 2.30
C GLY A 67 5.31 12.50 2.14
N TYR A 68 5.82 12.70 0.91
CA TYR A 68 6.64 13.86 0.56
C TYR A 68 5.88 15.16 0.81
N GLY A 69 4.66 15.28 0.29
CA GLY A 69 3.82 16.45 0.49
C GLY A 69 3.60 16.78 1.97
N LEU A 70 3.32 15.76 2.80
CA LEU A 70 3.14 15.92 4.23
C LEU A 70 4.42 16.39 4.93
N ALA A 71 5.58 15.78 4.61
CA ALA A 71 6.87 16.21 5.17
C ALA A 71 7.19 17.68 4.83
N ARG A 72 6.88 18.12 3.61
CA ARG A 72 7.05 19.52 3.18
C ARG A 72 6.13 20.48 3.92
N VAL A 73 4.85 20.13 4.09
CA VAL A 73 3.86 20.98 4.77
C VAL A 73 4.12 21.08 6.27
N VAL A 74 4.50 19.98 6.91
CA VAL A 74 4.87 19.95 8.34
C VAL A 74 6.23 20.61 8.60
N GLY A 75 7.08 20.72 7.57
CA GLY A 75 8.40 21.33 7.66
C GLY A 75 9.51 20.36 8.14
N TRP A 76 9.29 19.06 8.00
CA TRP A 76 10.30 18.06 8.34
C TRP A 76 11.43 18.01 7.30
N PRO A 77 12.70 17.92 7.73
CA PRO A 77 13.83 17.73 6.81
C PRO A 77 13.72 16.36 6.12
N LEU A 78 13.79 16.34 4.78
CA LEU A 78 13.67 15.08 4.02
C LEU A 78 14.88 14.15 4.19
N ASN A 79 15.99 14.68 4.68
CA ASN A 79 17.20 13.93 4.99
C ASN A 79 17.17 13.29 6.40
N GLU A 80 16.09 13.45 7.16
CA GLU A 80 15.85 12.62 8.33
C GLU A 80 15.87 11.15 7.91
N GLY A 81 16.68 10.32 8.58
CA GLY A 81 16.96 8.95 8.11
C GLY A 81 15.70 8.11 7.92
N TRP A 82 14.69 8.28 8.79
CA TRP A 82 13.43 7.55 8.69
C TRP A 82 12.53 8.07 7.55
N ILE A 83 12.59 9.37 7.21
CA ILE A 83 11.86 9.93 6.05
C ILE A 83 12.49 9.44 4.76
N LEU A 84 13.83 9.49 4.67
CA LEU A 84 14.57 9.03 3.50
C LEU A 84 14.33 7.54 3.21
N LEU A 85 14.18 6.71 4.25
CA LEU A 85 13.87 5.28 4.12
C LEU A 85 12.41 5.00 3.76
N SER A 86 11.49 5.94 4.03
CA SER A 86 10.04 5.74 3.86
C SER A 86 9.49 6.33 2.56
N LEU A 87 10.29 7.12 1.83
CA LEU A 87 9.94 7.74 0.54
C LEU A 87 10.48 6.92 -0.63
#